data_AF-A0A4Q3EJG1-F1
#
_entry.id   AF-A0A4Q3EJG1-F1
#
_cell.length_a   1.000
_cell.length_b   1.000
_cell.length_c   1.000
_cell.angle_alpha   90.00
_cell.angle_beta   90.00
_cell.angle_gamma   90.00
#
_symmetry.space_group_name_H-M   'P 1'
#
loop_
_entity.id
_entity.type
_entity.pdbx_description
1 polymer ?
#
loop_
_entity_poly.entity_id
_entity_poly.type
_entity_poly.pdbx_seq_one_letter_code
_entity_poly.pdbx_strand_id
1 'polypeptide(L)' 'MTTYTYNSTVGITSVTDPKNTTEYYEYDSFQRLKCIKDQNGNIVKAFDYNYKQ' A
#
# COMPACT_ATOMS: atom_id res chain seq x y z
N MET A 1 19.32 0.63 -0.20
CA MET A 1 18.60 -0.52 -0.78
C MET A 1 17.14 -0.38 -0.37
N THR A 2 16.22 -0.41 -1.32
CA THR A 2 14.77 -0.43 -1.03
C THR A 2 14.30 -1.87 -1.19
N THR A 3 13.61 -2.38 -0.19
CA THR A 3 13.08 -3.75 -0.16
C THR A 3 11.59 -3.71 -0.48
N TYR A 4 11.15 -4.58 -1.37
CA TYR A 4 9.75 -4.69 -1.79
C TYR A 4 9.23 -6.07 -1.39
N THR A 5 8.15 -6.11 -0.62
CA THR A 5 7.46 -7.34 -0.25
C THR A 5 6.28 -7.54 -1.18
N TYR A 6 6.21 -8.69 -1.84
CA TYR A 6 5.13 -9.04 -2.74
C TYR A 6 4.26 -10.14 -2.15
N ASN A 7 2.95 -10.02 -2.37
CA ASN A 7 1.95 -11.04 -2.17
C ASN A 7 1.47 -11.52 -3.55
N SER A 8 1.44 -12.83 -3.74
CA SER A 8 1.06 -13.49 -5.01
C SER A 8 -0.35 -13.13 -5.50
N THR A 9 -1.22 -12.66 -4.61
CA THR A 9 -2.63 -12.39 -4.90
C THR A 9 -2.88 -10.94 -5.34
N VAL A 10 -2.05 -9.98 -4.92
CA VAL A 10 -2.32 -8.54 -5.12
C VAL A 10 -1.10 -7.74 -5.62
N GLY A 11 0.11 -8.29 -5.53
CA GLY A 11 1.35 -7.58 -5.85
C GLY A 11 2.04 -7.04 -4.59
N ILE A 12 2.58 -5.82 -4.66
CA ILE A 12 3.36 -5.23 -3.56
C ILE A 12 2.49 -5.03 -2.32
N THR A 13 2.99 -5.35 -1.13
CA THR A 13 2.25 -5.18 0.14
C THR A 13 2.99 -4.27 1.11
N SER A 14 4.32 -4.28 1.06
CA SER A 14 5.13 -3.33 1.81
C SER A 14 6.38 -2.94 1.05
N VAL A 15 6.81 -1.71 1.27
CA VAL A 15 8.06 -1.17 0.74
C VAL A 15 8.84 -0.60 1.90
N THR A 16 10.05 -1.10 2.11
CA THR A 16 10.97 -0.58 3.12
C THR A 16 12.08 0.18 2.44
N ASP A 17 12.13 1.47 2.68
CA ASP A 17 13.16 2.34 2.17
C ASP A 17 14.47 2.22 2.97
N PRO A 18 15.62 2.61 2.37
CA PRO A 18 16.91 2.61 3.05
C PRO A 18 16.98 3.55 4.27
N LYS A 19 15.98 4.41 4.46
CA LYS A 19 15.84 5.27 5.64
C LYS A 19 15.16 4.54 6.82
N ASN A 20 14.97 3.22 6.72
CA ASN A 20 14.20 2.39 7.65
C ASN A 20 12.71 2.76 7.75
N THR A 21 12.18 3.51 6.79
CA THR A 21 10.75 3.78 6.71
C THR A 21 10.07 2.66 5.95
N THR A 22 9.05 2.04 6.55
CA THR A 22 8.20 1.06 5.88
C THR A 22 6.86 1.67 5.53
N GLU A 23 6.47 1.56 4.27
CA GLU A 23 5.14 1.88 3.78
C GLU A 23 4.36 0.60 3.54
N TYR A 24 3.10 0.58 3.96
CA TYR A 24 2.20 -0.55 3.77
C TYR A 24 1.12 -0.19 2.76
N TYR A 25 0.88 -1.09 1.81
CA TYR A 25 -0.06 -0.92 0.72
C TYR A 25 -1.26 -1.83 0.98
N GLU A 26 -2.42 -1.22 1.23
CA GLU A 26 -3.67 -1.96 1.43
C GLU A 26 -4.51 -1.95 0.17
N TYR A 27 -5.07 -3.10 -0.16
CA TYR A 27 -5.88 -3.29 -1.35
C TYR A 27 -7.32 -3.59 -0.97
N ASP A 28 -8.25 -3.21 -1.83
CA ASP A 28 -9.65 -3.60 -1.73
C ASP A 28 -9.91 -4.99 -2.30
N SER A 29 -11.16 -5.47 -2.19
CA SER A 29 -11.58 -6.78 -2.73
C SER A 29 -11.46 -6.90 -4.26
N PHE A 30 -11.23 -5.79 -4.96
CA PHE A 30 -11.00 -5.76 -6.41
C PHE A 30 -9.50 -5.70 -6.75
N GLN A 31 -8.61 -5.95 -5.78
CA GLN A 31 -7.16 -5.88 -5.93
C GLN A 31 -6.65 -4.48 -6.32
N ARG A 32 -7.39 -3.42 -5.98
CA ARG A 32 -6.98 -2.03 -6.23
C ARG A 32 -6.45 -1.40 -4.95
N LEU A 33 -5.49 -0.49 -5.10
CA LEU A 33 -4.87 0.19 -3.96
C LEU A 33 -5.90 1.05 -3.24
N LYS A 34 -6.28 0.67 -2.03
CA LYS A 34 -7.25 1.36 -1.18
C LYS A 34 -6.60 2.48 -0.38
N CYS A 35 -5.49 2.18 0.28
CA CYS A 35 -4.73 3.17 1.02
C CYS A 35 -3.27 2.75 1.21
N ILE A 36 -2.44 3.75 1.49
CA ILE A 36 -1.03 3.59 1.88
C ILE A 36 -0.91 4.06 3.32
N LYS A 37 -0.33 3.22 4.17
CA LYS A 37 -0.04 3.51 5.57
C LYS A 37 1.45 3.67 5.80
N ASP A 38 1.82 4.54 6.72
CA ASP A 38 3.18 4.63 7.20
C ASP A 38 3.49 3.49 8.19
N GLN A 39 4.75 3.42 8.62
CA GLN A 39 5.22 2.48 9.63
C GLN A 39 4.54 2.60 10.99
N ASN A 40 3.89 3.74 11.26
CA ASN A 40 3.17 4.01 12.50
C ASN A 40 1.67 3.65 12.39
N GLY A 41 1.22 3.16 11.22
CA GLY A 41 -0.18 2.81 10.96
C GLY A 41 -1.05 3.99 10.53
N ASN A 42 -0.49 5.19 10.33
CA ASN A 42 -1.21 6.35 9.85
C ASN A 42 -1.45 6.23 8.34
N ILE A 43 -2.66 6.55 7.89
CA ILE A 43 -2.98 6.59 6.47
C ILE A 43 -2.32 7.84 5.86
N VAL A 44 -1.30 7.62 5.03
CA VAL A 44 -0.58 8.68 4.30
C VAL A 44 -1.37 9.07 3.05
N LYS A 45 -1.97 8.08 2.37
CA LYS A 45 -2.80 8.29 1.19
C LYS A 45 -3.98 7.33 1.19
N ALA A 46 -5.15 7.82 0.81
CA ALA A 46 -6.33 7.00 0.56
C ALA A 46 -6.80 7.26 -0.88
N PHE A 47 -7.22 6.21 -1.56
CA PHE A 47 -7.74 6.27 -2.92
C PHE A 47 -9.21 5.89 -2.89
N ASP A 48 -10.05 6.84 -3.28
CA ASP A 48 -11.50 6.63 -3.35
C ASP A 48 -11.92 6.58 -4.82
N TYR A 49 -12.24 5.36 -5.27
CA TYR A 49 -12.67 5.11 -6.64
C TYR A 49 -14.18 5.29 -6.76
N ASN A 50 -14.61 6.55 -6.83
CA ASN A 50 -16.00 6.89 -7.12
C ASN A 50 -16.28 6.69 -8.62
N TYR A 51 -16.75 5.51 -9.00
CA TYR A 51 -17.34 5.33 -10.32
C TYR A 51 -18.67 6.10 -10.37
N LYS A 52 -18.73 7.13 -11.21
CA LYS A 52 -20.03 7.64 -11.65
C LYS A 52 -20.66 6.56 -12.54
N GLN A 53 -21.79 6.04 -12.08
CA GLN A 53 -22.67 5.17 -12.85
C GLN A 53 -23.30 5.92 -14.02
#